data_AF-A0A447RS25-F1
#
_entry.id   AF-A0A447RS25-F1
#
_cell.length_a   1.000
_cell.length_b   1.000
_cell.length_c   1.000
_cell.angle_alpha   90.00
_cell.angle_beta   90.00
_cell.angle_gamma   90.00
#
_symmetry.space_group_name_H-M   'P 1'
#
loop_
_entity.id
_entity.type
_entity.pdbx_description
1 polymer ?
#
loop_
_entity_poly.entity_id
_entity_poly.type
_entity_poly.pdbx_seq_one_letter_code
_entity_poly.pdbx_strand_id
1 'polypeptide(L)'
;MRKLKGLEPFLPVSVVNPLMLENGWTFDDSFPEATGDTLYQHDFLYQLYLHADPHYTGRVTVPVLWDKKQQTIVSNESAEIIRMFNTAFDGLGARAGDYYPPALREQIDELNGWIYDNVNNGVYKAGFATSQQAYDEAVDAVFTSLERLEQILGQHRYLTGNQLTEADIRLWTTLVRFDPVYVTHFKCDKRRISDYLNLYGSCATSTRCRVSPRR
;
A
#
# COMPACT_ATOMS: atom_id res chain seq x y z
N MET A 1 4.72 6.69 -1.25
CA MET A 1 4.56 8.09 -1.68
C MET A 1 5.38 9.10 -0.88
N ARG A 2 5.24 9.19 0.46
CA ARG A 2 6.02 10.13 1.33
C ARG A 2 7.51 10.25 0.97
N LYS A 3 8.21 9.12 0.82
CA LYS A 3 9.64 9.07 0.43
C LYS A 3 9.92 9.55 -1.00
N LEU A 4 9.03 9.26 -1.95
CA LEU A 4 9.20 9.63 -3.35
C LEU A 4 9.08 11.14 -3.54
N LYS A 5 8.10 11.75 -2.87
CA LYS A 5 7.84 13.20 -2.86
C LYS A 5 8.67 13.98 -1.84
N GLY A 6 9.55 13.33 -1.07
CA GLY A 6 10.43 13.99 -0.10
C GLY A 6 9.68 14.66 1.05
N LEU A 7 8.55 14.08 1.47
CA LEU A 7 7.64 14.71 2.43
C LEU A 7 8.00 14.44 3.90
N GLU A 8 9.17 13.88 4.17
CA GLU A 8 9.60 13.60 5.54
C GLU A 8 9.60 14.80 6.49
N PRO A 9 9.99 16.02 6.07
CA PRO A 9 9.95 17.20 6.92
C PRO A 9 8.52 17.66 7.26
N PHE A 10 7.54 17.39 6.39
CA PHE A 10 6.16 17.84 6.56
C PHE A 10 5.29 16.84 7.32
N LEU A 11 5.59 15.56 7.17
CA LEU A 11 4.74 14.47 7.64
C LEU A 11 5.53 13.57 8.60
N PRO A 12 5.54 13.86 9.92
CA PRO A 12 6.01 12.90 10.91
C PRO A 12 5.10 11.67 10.93
N VAL A 13 5.64 10.54 11.40
CA VAL A 13 4.98 9.23 11.34
C VAL A 13 5.04 8.56 12.71
N SER A 14 3.92 7.96 13.11
CA SER A 14 3.86 6.96 14.18
C SER A 14 3.62 5.60 13.54
N VAL A 15 4.26 4.56 14.06
CA VAL A 15 4.16 3.17 13.57
C VAL A 15 3.53 2.34 14.69
N VAL A 16 2.36 1.76 14.39
CA VAL A 16 1.64 0.83 15.27
C VAL A 16 2.42 -0.48 15.43
N ASN A 17 2.12 -1.21 16.50
CA ASN A 17 2.65 -2.55 16.70
C ASN A 17 2.18 -3.49 15.56
N PRO A 18 3.04 -4.38 15.03
CA PRO A 18 2.64 -5.30 13.96
C PRO A 18 1.63 -6.37 14.41
N LEU A 19 1.49 -6.62 15.72
CA LEU A 19 0.54 -7.61 16.25
C LEU A 19 -0.87 -7.00 16.35
N MET A 20 -1.78 -7.51 15.53
CA MET A 20 -3.20 -7.12 15.54
C MET A 20 -4.03 -8.22 16.21
N LEU A 21 -4.41 -8.02 17.47
CA LEU A 21 -5.15 -8.98 18.30
C LEU A 21 -6.58 -8.46 18.60
N GLU A 22 -7.13 -8.72 19.78
CA GLU A 22 -8.52 -8.41 20.15
C GLU A 22 -8.89 -6.92 20.07
N ASN A 23 -7.93 -6.01 20.27
CA ASN A 23 -8.12 -4.57 20.24
C ASN A 23 -7.77 -3.93 18.88
N GLY A 24 -7.47 -4.74 17.87
CA GLY A 24 -7.00 -4.25 16.57
C GLY A 24 -5.57 -3.72 16.64
N TRP A 25 -5.31 -2.59 15.96
CA TRP A 25 -3.99 -1.96 15.94
C TRP A 25 -3.68 -1.26 17.27
N THR A 26 -2.55 -1.62 17.88
CA THR A 26 -2.09 -1.04 19.15
C THR A 26 -0.87 -0.14 18.94
N PHE A 27 -0.62 0.72 19.91
CA PHE A 27 0.58 1.55 20.02
C PHE A 27 1.56 0.97 21.06
N ASP A 28 1.49 -0.33 21.31
CA ASP A 28 2.52 -1.03 22.06
C ASP A 28 3.87 -0.88 21.35
N ASP A 29 4.88 -0.35 22.03
CA ASP A 29 6.19 -0.02 21.50
C ASP A 29 7.27 -1.07 21.83
N SER A 30 6.86 -2.25 22.31
CA SER A 30 7.79 -3.34 22.64
C SER A 30 8.43 -4.01 21.42
N PHE A 31 7.84 -3.84 20.23
CA PHE A 31 8.38 -4.37 18.98
C PHE A 31 9.35 -3.37 18.33
N PRO A 32 10.56 -3.79 17.89
CA PRO A 32 11.50 -2.88 17.22
C PRO A 32 10.86 -2.12 16.04
N GLU A 33 11.04 -0.79 16.00
CA GLU A 33 10.44 0.14 15.02
C GLU A 33 8.94 0.47 15.23
N ALA A 34 8.23 -0.18 16.16
CA ALA A 34 6.98 0.37 16.67
C ALA A 34 7.31 1.59 17.54
N THR A 35 6.59 2.70 17.36
CA THR A 35 6.96 3.97 17.97
C THR A 35 6.07 4.38 19.14
N GLY A 36 5.01 3.62 19.37
CA GLY A 36 3.82 4.10 20.06
C GLY A 36 3.16 5.30 19.38
N ASP A 37 2.15 5.87 20.04
CA ASP A 37 1.54 7.12 19.61
C ASP A 37 2.41 8.30 20.04
N THR A 38 3.13 8.85 19.08
CA THR A 38 4.06 9.96 19.28
C THR A 38 3.37 11.32 19.40
N LEU A 39 2.03 11.38 19.33
CA LEU A 39 1.24 12.59 19.53
C LEU A 39 0.53 12.62 20.87
N TYR A 40 -0.30 11.62 21.16
CA TYR A 40 -1.19 11.64 22.34
C TYR A 40 -0.97 10.47 23.30
N GLN A 41 -0.02 9.58 23.02
CA GLN A 41 0.30 8.42 23.84
C GLN A 41 -0.94 7.53 24.08
N HIS A 42 -1.82 7.46 23.08
CA HIS A 42 -2.89 6.48 23.06
C HIS A 42 -2.32 5.05 23.02
N ASP A 43 -3.01 4.11 23.66
CA ASP A 43 -2.67 2.69 23.66
C ASP A 43 -3.15 2.00 22.38
N PHE A 44 -4.24 2.50 21.78
CA PHE A 44 -4.93 1.86 20.66
C PHE A 44 -5.27 2.85 19.55
N LEU A 45 -5.19 2.40 18.30
CA LEU A 45 -5.54 3.23 17.14
C LEU A 45 -7.01 3.67 17.17
N TYR A 46 -7.92 2.87 17.71
CA TYR A 46 -9.33 3.24 17.79
C TYR A 46 -9.55 4.48 18.67
N GLN A 47 -8.65 4.78 19.61
CA GLN A 47 -8.75 5.97 20.45
C GLN A 47 -8.55 7.25 19.62
N LEU A 48 -7.73 7.23 18.56
CA LEU A 48 -7.65 8.34 17.59
C LEU A 48 -8.95 8.54 16.81
N TYR A 49 -9.63 7.45 16.44
CA TYR A 49 -10.94 7.53 15.80
C TYR A 49 -11.99 8.12 16.74
N LEU A 50 -12.02 7.66 18.00
CA LEU A 50 -12.91 8.20 19.03
C LEU A 50 -12.57 9.65 19.40
N HIS A 51 -11.30 10.05 19.28
CA HIS A 51 -10.86 11.43 19.47
C HIS A 51 -11.46 12.33 18.38
N ALA A 52 -11.46 11.88 17.12
CA ALA A 52 -12.04 12.61 16.01
C ALA A 52 -13.59 12.60 16.04
N ASP A 53 -14.19 11.49 16.44
CA ASP A 53 -15.63 11.30 16.57
C ASP A 53 -15.96 10.33 17.72
N PRO A 54 -16.47 10.82 18.87
CA PRO A 54 -16.80 9.99 20.03
C PRO A 54 -17.88 8.92 19.79
N HIS A 55 -18.62 9.02 18.67
CA HIS A 55 -19.67 8.08 18.28
C HIS A 55 -19.31 7.27 17.03
N TYR A 56 -18.02 7.27 16.65
CA TYR A 56 -17.53 6.58 15.46
C TYR A 56 -17.96 5.11 15.43
N THR A 57 -18.61 4.72 14.33
CA THR A 57 -18.97 3.34 14.05
C THR A 57 -18.37 2.94 12.71
N GLY A 58 -17.40 2.03 12.73
CA GLY A 58 -16.72 1.60 11.50
C GLY A 58 -15.48 0.76 11.77
N ARG A 59 -14.74 0.45 10.71
CA ARG A 59 -13.45 -0.24 10.82
C ARG A 59 -12.34 0.73 11.17
N VAL A 60 -11.52 0.36 12.14
CA VAL A 60 -10.32 1.11 12.55
C VAL A 60 -9.14 0.62 11.71
N THR A 61 -8.72 1.41 10.72
CA THR A 61 -7.76 0.99 9.70
C THR A 61 -6.52 1.87 9.65
N VAL A 62 -5.42 1.33 9.14
CA VAL A 62 -4.26 2.10 8.69
C VAL A 62 -4.26 2.17 7.16
N PRO A 63 -3.69 3.23 6.55
CA PRO A 63 -3.10 4.42 7.19
C PRO A 63 -4.16 5.43 7.67
N VAL A 64 -3.76 6.31 8.59
CA VAL A 64 -4.53 7.50 8.99
C VAL A 64 -3.70 8.76 8.70
N LEU A 65 -4.24 9.68 7.91
CA LEU A 65 -3.71 11.03 7.78
C LEU A 65 -4.40 11.93 8.81
N TRP A 66 -3.65 12.38 9.80
CA TRP A 66 -4.15 13.13 10.95
C TRP A 66 -3.83 14.62 10.84
N ASP A 67 -4.82 15.48 11.10
CA ASP A 67 -4.62 16.92 11.27
C ASP A 67 -4.33 17.25 12.73
N LYS A 68 -3.09 17.65 13.02
CA LYS A 68 -2.67 18.05 14.37
C LYS A 68 -3.31 19.36 14.86
N LYS A 69 -3.76 20.23 13.95
CA LYS A 69 -4.35 21.53 14.27
C LYS A 69 -5.82 21.38 14.62
N GLN A 70 -6.58 20.65 13.82
CA GLN A 70 -8.00 20.39 14.06
C GLN A 70 -8.25 19.14 14.94
N GLN A 71 -7.20 18.37 15.22
CA GLN A 71 -7.27 17.13 16.00
C GLN A 71 -8.32 16.17 15.45
N THR A 72 -8.28 15.93 14.14
CA THR A 72 -9.21 15.05 13.44
C THR A 72 -8.55 14.28 12.29
N ILE A 73 -9.25 13.28 11.79
CA ILE A 73 -8.81 12.46 10.64
C ILE A 73 -9.11 13.24 9.35
N VAL A 74 -8.07 13.53 8.56
CA VAL A 74 -8.22 14.09 7.20
C VAL A 74 -8.71 13.01 6.24
N SER A 75 -8.06 11.84 6.28
CA SER A 75 -8.45 10.68 5.47
C SER A 75 -7.84 9.41 6.07
N ASN A 76 -8.56 8.29 5.93
CA ASN A 76 -8.03 6.94 6.13
C ASN A 76 -8.09 6.10 4.83
N GLU A 77 -8.30 6.75 3.68
CA GLU A 77 -8.33 6.11 2.36
C GLU A 77 -6.96 6.25 1.68
N SER A 78 -6.20 5.16 1.65
CA SER A 78 -4.82 5.15 1.15
C SER A 78 -4.68 5.63 -0.30
N ALA A 79 -5.66 5.34 -1.17
CA ALA A 79 -5.62 5.74 -2.58
C ALA A 79 -5.75 7.26 -2.75
N GLU A 80 -6.57 7.90 -1.92
CA GLU A 80 -6.71 9.36 -1.92
C GLU A 80 -5.50 10.03 -1.27
N ILE A 81 -5.00 9.49 -0.15
CA ILE A 81 -3.84 10.05 0.56
C ILE A 81 -2.62 10.12 -0.35
N ILE A 82 -2.34 9.09 -1.15
CA ILE A 82 -1.20 9.13 -2.07
C ILE A 82 -1.37 10.18 -3.17
N ARG A 83 -2.61 10.45 -3.61
CA ARG A 83 -2.91 11.52 -4.59
C ARG A 83 -2.80 12.91 -3.97
N MET A 84 -3.19 13.08 -2.70
CA MET A 84 -2.93 14.31 -1.94
C MET A 84 -1.42 14.58 -1.86
N PHE A 85 -0.64 13.57 -1.45
CA PHE A 85 0.82 13.69 -1.34
C PHE A 85 1.50 13.95 -2.70
N ASN A 86 0.90 13.51 -3.79
CA ASN A 86 1.46 13.66 -5.13
C ASN A 86 1.61 15.13 -5.56
N THR A 87 0.73 16.03 -5.09
CA THR A 87 0.70 17.42 -5.58
C THR A 87 0.56 18.50 -4.50
N ALA A 88 -0.05 18.21 -3.34
CA ALA A 88 -0.43 19.24 -2.36
C ALA A 88 0.76 20.01 -1.76
N PHE A 89 1.97 19.46 -1.82
CA PHE A 89 3.19 20.05 -1.26
C PHE A 89 4.16 20.58 -2.33
N ASP A 90 3.77 20.60 -3.60
CA ASP A 90 4.66 21.00 -4.71
C ASP A 90 5.13 22.46 -4.57
N GLY A 91 4.23 23.36 -4.17
CA GLY A 91 4.57 24.76 -3.87
C GLY A 91 5.35 24.97 -2.57
N LEU A 92 5.57 23.90 -1.78
CA LEU A 92 6.21 23.96 -0.46
C LEU A 92 7.58 23.25 -0.44
N GLY A 93 8.06 22.77 -1.59
CA GLY A 93 9.38 22.13 -1.70
C GLY A 93 9.35 20.60 -1.74
N ALA A 94 8.20 19.98 -2.04
CA ALA A 94 8.16 18.56 -2.39
C ALA A 94 9.05 18.26 -3.60
N ARG A 95 9.63 17.05 -3.64
CA ARG A 95 10.42 16.61 -4.78
C ARG A 95 9.53 16.55 -6.03
N ALA A 96 10.06 17.05 -7.14
CA ALA A 96 9.44 16.93 -8.45
C ALA A 96 9.13 15.46 -8.79
N GLY A 97 7.93 15.22 -9.32
CA GLY A 97 7.42 13.90 -9.66
C GLY A 97 5.91 13.89 -9.61
N ASP A 98 5.28 13.39 -10.66
CA ASP A 98 3.85 13.17 -10.75
C ASP A 98 3.60 11.69 -11.08
N TYR A 99 2.97 10.99 -10.13
CA TYR A 99 2.66 9.57 -10.21
C TYR A 99 1.22 9.31 -10.69
N TYR A 100 0.45 10.37 -10.99
CA TYR A 100 -0.90 10.30 -11.57
C TYR A 100 -1.11 11.42 -12.61
N PRO A 101 -0.22 11.53 -13.63
CA PRO A 101 -0.24 12.62 -14.59
C PRO A 101 -1.46 12.54 -15.52
N PRO A 102 -2.03 13.68 -15.96
CA PRO A 102 -3.24 13.71 -16.78
C PRO A 102 -3.22 12.76 -17.98
N ALA A 103 -2.09 12.66 -18.68
CA ALA A 103 -1.94 11.84 -19.87
C ALA A 103 -2.02 10.32 -19.64
N LEU A 104 -1.86 9.85 -18.40
CA LEU A 104 -1.86 8.42 -18.06
C LEU A 104 -3.05 8.02 -17.18
N ARG A 105 -3.93 8.95 -16.79
CA ARG A 105 -4.98 8.68 -15.78
C ARG A 105 -5.91 7.54 -16.15
N GLU A 106 -6.44 7.55 -17.38
CA GLU A 106 -7.36 6.51 -17.84
C GLU A 106 -6.72 5.11 -17.74
N GLN A 107 -5.47 4.98 -18.20
CA GLN A 107 -4.73 3.73 -18.13
C GLN A 107 -4.42 3.33 -16.69
N ILE A 108 -4.04 4.29 -15.84
CA ILE A 108 -3.77 4.05 -14.41
C ILE A 108 -5.03 3.59 -13.69
N ASP A 109 -6.18 4.23 -13.96
CA ASP A 109 -7.45 3.89 -13.32
C ASP A 109 -7.96 2.52 -13.77
N GLU A 110 -7.80 2.16 -15.05
CA GLU A 110 -8.08 0.80 -15.53
C GLU A 110 -7.22 -0.22 -14.78
N LEU A 111 -5.89 -0.02 -14.74
CA LEU A 111 -4.95 -0.91 -14.05
C LEU A 111 -5.31 -1.05 -12.57
N ASN A 112 -5.54 0.07 -11.90
CA ASN A 112 -5.86 0.11 -10.48
C ASN A 112 -7.13 -0.67 -10.13
N GLY A 113 -8.14 -0.67 -11.01
CA GLY A 113 -9.38 -1.40 -10.78
C GLY A 113 -9.15 -2.90 -10.65
N TRP A 114 -8.68 -3.54 -11.73
CA TRP A 114 -8.51 -5.00 -11.73
C TRP A 114 -7.32 -5.46 -10.87
N ILE A 115 -6.25 -4.67 -10.74
CA ILE A 115 -5.15 -4.99 -9.81
C ILE A 115 -5.66 -4.97 -8.37
N TYR A 116 -6.51 -4.00 -8.00
CA TYR A 116 -7.10 -3.99 -6.67
C TYR A 116 -7.98 -5.21 -6.45
N ASP A 117 -8.93 -5.47 -7.34
CA ASP A 117 -9.93 -6.52 -7.16
C ASP A 117 -9.34 -7.93 -7.15
N ASN A 118 -8.38 -8.18 -8.04
CA ASN A 118 -7.86 -9.52 -8.30
C ASN A 118 -6.48 -9.77 -7.67
N VAL A 119 -5.73 -8.74 -7.26
CA VAL A 119 -4.39 -8.91 -6.69
C VAL A 119 -4.30 -8.34 -5.29
N ASN A 120 -4.50 -7.03 -5.10
CA ASN A 120 -4.35 -6.42 -3.78
C ASN A 120 -5.36 -6.99 -2.77
N ASN A 121 -6.63 -7.06 -3.16
CA ASN A 121 -7.71 -7.66 -2.39
C ASN A 121 -7.86 -9.16 -2.70
N GLY A 122 -7.42 -9.61 -3.88
CA GLY A 122 -7.50 -11.01 -4.31
C GLY A 122 -6.82 -11.99 -3.34
N VAL A 123 -5.60 -11.65 -2.87
CA VAL A 123 -4.90 -12.48 -1.89
C VAL A 123 -5.65 -12.58 -0.54
N TYR A 124 -6.37 -11.54 -0.13
CA TYR A 124 -7.21 -11.55 1.07
C TYR A 124 -8.48 -12.37 0.85
N LYS A 125 -9.13 -12.25 -0.31
CA LYS A 125 -10.29 -13.08 -0.69
C LYS A 125 -9.93 -14.57 -0.63
N ALA A 126 -8.75 -14.95 -1.12
CA ALA A 126 -8.25 -16.33 -1.02
C ALA A 126 -7.93 -16.71 0.43
N GLY A 127 -7.12 -15.91 1.14
CA GLY A 127 -6.66 -16.23 2.49
C GLY A 127 -7.76 -16.30 3.56
N PHE A 128 -8.86 -15.57 3.37
CA PHE A 128 -10.00 -15.54 4.29
C PHE A 128 -11.24 -16.27 3.75
N ALA A 129 -11.12 -17.02 2.65
CA ALA A 129 -12.22 -17.78 2.10
C ALA A 129 -12.77 -18.80 3.11
N THR A 130 -14.09 -18.84 3.27
CA THR A 130 -14.80 -19.79 4.14
C THR A 130 -15.32 -21.01 3.42
N SER A 131 -15.12 -21.10 2.09
CA SER A 131 -15.49 -22.25 1.26
C SER A 131 -14.40 -22.54 0.22
N GLN A 132 -14.28 -23.80 -0.20
CA GLN A 132 -13.31 -24.22 -1.21
C GLN A 132 -13.55 -23.49 -2.54
N GLN A 133 -14.81 -23.36 -2.97
CA GLN A 133 -15.15 -22.67 -4.21
C GLN A 133 -14.73 -21.19 -4.19
N ALA A 134 -14.99 -20.47 -3.09
CA ALA A 134 -14.60 -19.06 -2.99
C ALA A 134 -13.07 -18.90 -2.99
N TYR A 135 -12.35 -19.85 -2.40
CA TYR A 135 -10.91 -19.92 -2.46
C TYR A 135 -10.42 -20.15 -3.90
N ASP A 136 -10.94 -21.17 -4.58
CA ASP A 136 -10.55 -21.56 -5.94
C ASP A 136 -10.74 -20.40 -6.93
N GLU A 137 -11.91 -19.74 -6.88
CA GLU A 137 -12.20 -18.57 -7.72
C GLU A 137 -11.24 -17.40 -7.45
N ALA A 138 -10.94 -17.12 -6.17
CA ALA A 138 -10.07 -16.02 -5.79
C ALA A 138 -8.61 -16.29 -6.18
N VAL A 139 -8.10 -17.48 -5.91
CA VAL A 139 -6.70 -17.83 -6.19
C VAL A 139 -6.45 -17.95 -7.70
N ASP A 140 -7.42 -18.44 -8.48
CA ASP A 140 -7.33 -18.45 -9.94
C ASP A 140 -7.31 -17.03 -10.52
N ALA A 141 -8.12 -16.11 -9.99
CA ALA A 141 -8.11 -14.71 -10.40
C ALA A 141 -6.76 -14.03 -10.08
N VAL A 142 -6.15 -14.34 -8.93
CA VAL A 142 -4.80 -13.87 -8.56
C VAL A 142 -3.79 -14.31 -9.60
N PHE A 143 -3.69 -15.61 -9.88
CA PHE A 143 -2.66 -16.11 -10.79
C PHE A 143 -2.88 -15.72 -12.25
N THR A 144 -4.13 -15.64 -12.71
CA THR A 144 -4.47 -15.10 -14.04
C THR A 144 -4.01 -13.64 -14.16
N SER A 145 -4.22 -12.86 -13.10
CA SER A 145 -3.80 -11.45 -13.06
C SER A 145 -2.28 -11.31 -13.00
N LEU A 146 -1.58 -12.16 -12.24
CA LEU A 146 -0.11 -12.19 -12.22
C LEU A 146 0.49 -12.55 -13.59
N GLU A 147 -0.11 -13.50 -14.32
CA GLU A 147 0.31 -13.83 -15.68
C GLU A 147 0.11 -12.66 -16.64
N ARG A 148 -1.02 -11.94 -16.55
CA ARG A 148 -1.24 -10.70 -17.32
C ARG A 148 -0.21 -9.62 -16.98
N LEU A 149 0.10 -9.42 -15.70
CA LEU A 149 1.09 -8.44 -15.25
C LEU A 149 2.52 -8.79 -15.74
N GLU A 150 2.88 -10.07 -15.71
CA GLU A 150 4.17 -10.55 -16.22
C GLU A 150 4.33 -10.23 -17.72
N GLN A 151 3.26 -10.37 -18.50
CA GLN A 151 3.27 -10.00 -19.92
C GLN A 151 3.44 -8.50 -20.13
N ILE A 152 2.70 -7.67 -19.37
CA ILE A 152 2.79 -6.20 -19.45
C ILE A 152 4.22 -5.74 -19.13
N LEU A 153 4.78 -6.22 -18.01
CA LEU A 153 6.12 -5.86 -17.56
C LEU A 153 7.23 -6.48 -18.43
N GLY A 154 6.90 -7.44 -19.29
CA GLY A 154 7.80 -7.93 -20.33
C GLY A 154 7.94 -6.99 -21.52
N GLN A 155 6.98 -6.08 -21.74
CA GLN A 155 7.05 -5.09 -22.82
C GLN A 155 7.79 -3.83 -22.40
N HIS A 156 7.55 -3.35 -21.17
CA HIS A 156 8.03 -2.08 -20.68
C HIS A 156 8.47 -2.17 -19.22
N ARG A 157 9.24 -1.19 -18.77
CA ARG A 157 9.79 -1.17 -17.40
C ARG A 157 8.71 -1.06 -16.31
N TYR A 158 7.61 -0.38 -16.59
CA TYR A 158 6.50 -0.09 -15.69
C TYR A 158 5.16 -0.39 -16.38
N LEU A 159 4.09 -0.46 -15.59
CA LEU A 159 2.77 -0.91 -16.07
C LEU A 159 2.18 -0.05 -17.20
N THR A 160 2.55 1.23 -17.27
CA THR A 160 2.11 2.18 -18.30
C THR A 160 3.23 2.62 -19.24
N GLY A 161 4.33 1.87 -19.33
CA GLY A 161 5.46 2.20 -20.19
C GLY A 161 6.76 2.43 -19.42
N ASN A 162 7.42 3.55 -19.67
CA ASN A 162 8.75 3.87 -19.10
C ASN A 162 8.71 4.82 -17.90
N GLN A 163 7.51 5.22 -17.45
CA GLN A 163 7.30 6.10 -16.30
C GLN A 163 6.68 5.32 -15.14
N LEU A 164 7.23 5.52 -13.94
CA LEU A 164 6.66 4.99 -12.70
C LEU A 164 5.38 5.77 -12.33
N THR A 165 4.30 5.06 -12.03
CA THR A 165 2.99 5.62 -11.67
C THR A 165 2.48 5.08 -10.32
N GLU A 166 1.35 5.59 -9.84
CA GLU A 166 0.70 5.05 -8.64
C GLU A 166 0.23 3.60 -8.81
N ALA A 167 -0.07 3.15 -10.04
CA ALA A 167 -0.43 1.75 -10.30
C ALA A 167 0.72 0.80 -9.96
N ASP A 168 1.95 1.16 -10.36
CA ASP A 168 3.15 0.39 -10.03
C ASP A 168 3.39 0.35 -8.51
N ILE A 169 3.18 1.47 -7.82
CA ILE A 169 3.37 1.59 -6.37
C ILE A 169 2.35 0.70 -5.63
N ARG A 170 1.09 0.73 -6.04
CA ARG A 170 0.00 -0.08 -5.46
C ARG A 170 0.21 -1.57 -5.70
N LEU A 171 0.66 -1.96 -6.90
CA LEU A 171 1.02 -3.34 -7.18
C LEU A 171 2.20 -3.79 -6.31
N TRP A 172 3.27 -3.00 -6.28
CA TRP A 172 4.52 -3.36 -5.59
C TRP A 172 4.31 -3.64 -4.10
N THR A 173 3.40 -2.90 -3.43
CA THR A 173 3.10 -3.14 -2.01
C THR A 173 2.54 -4.52 -1.72
N THR A 174 1.86 -5.14 -2.69
CA THR A 174 1.40 -6.55 -2.59
C THR A 174 2.51 -7.50 -2.98
N LEU A 175 3.22 -7.25 -4.09
CA LEU A 175 4.28 -8.16 -4.55
C LEU A 175 5.39 -8.37 -3.52
N VAL A 176 5.80 -7.32 -2.81
CA VAL A 176 6.86 -7.42 -1.78
C VAL A 176 6.47 -8.28 -0.57
N ARG A 177 5.16 -8.48 -0.36
CA ARG A 177 4.60 -9.33 0.72
C ARG A 177 4.17 -10.71 0.22
N PHE A 178 4.19 -10.92 -1.09
CA PHE A 178 3.64 -12.13 -1.69
C PHE A 178 4.40 -13.37 -1.24
N ASP A 179 5.70 -13.45 -1.50
CA ASP A 179 6.50 -14.61 -1.13
C ASP A 179 6.65 -14.80 0.40
N PRO A 180 6.89 -13.74 1.20
CA PRO A 180 7.07 -13.92 2.65
C PRO A 180 5.77 -14.24 3.41
N VAL A 181 4.60 -13.87 2.87
CA VAL A 181 3.31 -14.00 3.58
C VAL A 181 2.28 -14.71 2.73
N TYR A 182 1.88 -14.12 1.60
CA TYR A 182 0.66 -14.54 0.89
C TYR A 182 0.77 -15.95 0.27
N VAL A 183 1.96 -16.38 -0.13
CA VAL A 183 2.21 -17.75 -0.62
C VAL A 183 1.75 -18.78 0.39
N THR A 184 2.28 -18.75 1.61
CA THR A 184 2.00 -19.78 2.61
C THR A 184 0.79 -19.45 3.47
N HIS A 185 0.72 -18.22 3.99
CA HIS A 185 -0.30 -17.82 4.96
C HIS A 185 -1.69 -17.72 4.32
N PHE A 186 -1.77 -17.20 3.08
CA PHE A 186 -3.01 -17.10 2.31
C PHE A 186 -3.14 -18.17 1.21
N LYS A 187 -2.23 -19.16 1.20
CA LYS A 187 -2.23 -20.28 0.26
C LYS A 187 -2.18 -19.88 -1.22
N CYS A 188 -1.67 -18.69 -1.54
CA CYS A 188 -1.45 -18.28 -2.92
C CYS A 188 -0.16 -18.92 -3.45
N ASP A 189 -0.11 -20.25 -3.55
CA ASP A 189 1.14 -21.03 -3.62
C ASP A 189 1.43 -21.72 -4.97
N LYS A 190 0.60 -21.50 -5.99
CA LYS A 190 0.83 -22.05 -7.35
C LYS A 190 2.20 -21.66 -7.92
N ARG A 191 2.64 -20.42 -7.70
CA ARG A 191 3.96 -19.88 -8.07
C ARG A 191 4.35 -18.75 -7.12
N ARG A 192 5.66 -18.58 -6.89
CA ARG A 192 6.21 -17.42 -6.16
C ARG A 192 6.46 -16.28 -7.14
N ILE A 193 6.54 -15.05 -6.64
CA ILE A 193 6.98 -13.89 -7.44
C ILE A 193 8.39 -14.12 -7.96
N SER A 194 9.26 -14.78 -7.18
CA SER A 194 10.61 -15.16 -7.64
C SER A 194 10.65 -16.06 -8.88
N ASP A 195 9.54 -16.72 -9.22
CA ASP A 195 9.44 -17.62 -10.37
C ASP A 195 9.00 -16.88 -11.66
N TYR A 196 8.68 -15.58 -11.58
CA TYR A 196 8.32 -14.71 -12.69
C TYR A 196 9.48 -13.75 -13.01
N LEU A 197 9.95 -13.70 -14.26
CA LEU A 197 11.13 -12.93 -14.63
C LEU A 197 10.90 -11.42 -14.47
N ASN A 198 9.80 -10.91 -15.02
CA ASN A 198 9.55 -9.47 -15.09
C ASN A 198 8.99 -8.94 -13.76
N LEU A 199 8.06 -9.66 -13.12
CA LEU A 199 7.54 -9.31 -11.80
C LEU A 199 8.63 -9.30 -10.72
N TYR A 200 9.53 -10.29 -10.72
CA TYR A 200 10.66 -10.28 -9.79
C TYR A 200 11.63 -9.14 -10.12
N GLY A 201 11.91 -8.91 -11.41
CA GLY A 201 12.73 -7.81 -11.89
C GLY A 201 12.20 -6.42 -11.50
N SER A 202 10.88 -6.21 -11.57
CA SER A 202 10.25 -4.97 -11.14
C SER A 202 10.37 -4.75 -9.64
N CYS A 203 10.21 -5.80 -8.83
CA CYS A 203 10.43 -5.75 -7.38
C CYS A 203 11.87 -5.40 -7.01
N ALA A 204 12.85 -6.04 -7.65
CA ALA A 204 14.27 -5.78 -7.42
C ALA A 204 14.68 -4.36 -7.85
N THR A 205 14.06 -3.83 -8.91
CA THR A 205 14.29 -2.46 -9.36
C THR A 205 13.73 -1.46 -8.36
N SER A 206 12.50 -1.68 -7.88
CA SER A 206 11.84 -0.80 -6.91
C SER A 206 12.53 -0.78 -5.53
N THR A 207 13.09 -1.91 -5.06
CA THR A 207 13.88 -1.94 -3.82
C THR A 207 15.25 -1.26 -3.96
N ARG A 208 15.84 -1.30 -5.17
CA ARG A 208 17.08 -0.57 -5.51
C ARG A 208 16.87 0.91 -5.78
N CYS A 209 15.65 1.36 -6.06
CA CYS A 209 15.26 2.77 -6.07
C CYS A 209 15.28 3.42 -4.66
N ARG A 210 16.24 3.02 -3.81
CA ARG A 210 16.76 3.92 -2.77
C ARG A 210 17.22 5.17 -3.48
N VAL A 211 16.61 6.29 -3.11
CA VAL A 211 16.94 7.65 -3.53
C VAL A 211 18.46 7.74 -3.68
N SER A 212 18.94 7.85 -4.92
CA SER A 212 20.33 8.18 -5.18
C SER A 212 20.60 9.51 -4.46
N PRO A 213 21.53 9.56 -3.49
CA PRO A 213 22.09 10.83 -3.10
C PRO A 213 22.82 11.30 -4.35
N ARG A 214 22.31 12.37 -4.98
CA ARG A 214 23.07 13.05 -6.02
C ARG A 214 24.45 13.36 -5.42
N ARG A 215 25.48 12.98 -6.17
CA ARG A 215 26.87 13.36 -5.94
C ARG A 215 27.00 14.87 -5.79
#